data_AF-A0A2P6SLL0-F1
#
_entry.id   AF-A0A2P6SLL0-F1
#
_cell.length_a   1.000
_cell.length_b   1.000
_cell.length_c   1.000
_cell.angle_alpha   90.00
_cell.angle_beta   90.00
_cell.angle_gamma   90.00
#
_symmetry.space_group_name_H-M   'P 1'
#
loop_
_entity.id
_entity.type
_entity.pdbx_description
1 polymer ?
#
loop_
_entity_poly.entity_id
_entity_poly.type
_entity_poly.pdbx_seq_one_letter_code
_entity_poly.pdbx_strand_id
1 'polypeptide(L)'
;MTSFKEKVDVFKAWSRKPLKMLHFLWFICVCISFICMLVLLSGLLKHRLVTKSQHDLWFEVNVQIINLLFTILCLYQHPRWCQHLFLLCRWRPEDASKLRRFYCKIGKEKPHERAHMVTIVILFQVTCFSQYIVCGLHWGYSISERPFEAIGISLLITISSVIIAVLYKTFGPLQKEDPNSGVDVEAPGCEGNLPRTPIFKA
;
A
#
# COMPACT_ATOMS: atom_id res chain seq x y z
N MET A 1 -27.18 24.91 13.40
CA MET A 1 -26.59 24.05 14.45
C MET A 1 -26.43 22.58 14.02
N THR A 2 -27.20 22.10 13.03
CA THR A 2 -27.10 20.74 12.45
C THR A 2 -25.79 20.50 11.68
N SER A 3 -25.34 21.44 10.85
CA SER A 3 -24.11 21.31 10.06
C SER A 3 -22.82 21.12 10.88
N PHE A 4 -22.73 21.70 12.08
CA PHE A 4 -21.56 21.52 12.94
C PHE A 4 -21.53 20.13 13.58
N LYS A 5 -22.67 19.63 14.08
CA LYS A 5 -22.77 18.27 14.60
C LYS A 5 -22.48 17.23 13.53
N GLU A 6 -22.97 17.44 12.31
CA GLU A 6 -22.71 16.55 11.18
C GLU A 6 -21.21 16.49 10.82
N LYS A 7 -20.52 17.63 10.78
CA LYS A 7 -19.06 17.67 10.58
C LYS A 7 -18.30 17.00 11.74
N VAL A 8 -18.77 17.17 12.98
CA VAL A 8 -18.16 16.54 14.16
C VAL A 8 -18.37 15.02 14.17
N ASP A 9 -19.55 14.54 13.78
CA ASP A 9 -19.85 13.11 13.69
C ASP A 9 -19.09 12.45 12.54
N VAL A 10 -18.96 13.15 11.41
CA VAL A 10 -18.07 12.76 10.31
C VAL A 10 -16.62 12.73 10.78
N PHE A 11 -16.14 13.74 11.52
CA PHE A 11 -14.77 13.77 12.07
C PHE A 11 -14.53 12.67 13.12
N LYS A 12 -15.54 12.38 13.95
CA LYS A 12 -15.50 11.31 14.96
C LYS A 12 -15.49 9.94 14.30
N ALA A 13 -16.28 9.73 13.25
CA ALA A 13 -16.24 8.55 12.41
C ALA A 13 -14.91 8.45 11.62
N TRP A 14 -14.37 9.58 11.18
CA TRP A 14 -13.08 9.73 10.49
C TRP A 14 -11.92 9.29 11.40
N SER A 15 -11.95 9.65 12.67
CA SER A 15 -10.95 9.22 13.67
C SER A 15 -10.97 7.73 14.01
N ARG A 16 -12.07 7.00 13.73
CA ARG A 16 -12.22 5.57 14.08
C ARG A 16 -11.51 4.62 13.13
N LYS A 17 -11.14 5.04 11.91
CA LYS A 17 -10.39 4.22 10.93
C LYS A 17 -9.26 5.03 10.26
N PRO A 18 -8.33 5.60 11.05
CA PRO A 18 -7.35 6.57 10.55
C PRO A 18 -6.46 5.98 9.45
N LEU A 19 -6.15 4.68 9.54
CA LEU A 19 -5.35 3.94 8.58
C LEU A 19 -5.90 4.02 7.15
N LYS A 20 -7.17 3.70 6.93
CA LYS A 20 -7.73 3.65 5.55
C LYS A 20 -7.86 5.05 4.95
N MET A 21 -8.22 6.02 5.78
CA MET A 21 -8.36 7.42 5.38
C MET A 21 -7.02 8.06 5.02
N LEU A 22 -5.96 7.75 5.79
CA LEU A 22 -4.61 8.25 5.52
C LEU A 22 -4.10 7.78 4.15
N HIS A 23 -4.26 6.50 3.82
CA HIS A 23 -3.88 5.97 2.51
C HIS A 23 -4.68 6.62 1.37
N PHE A 24 -5.97 6.90 1.60
CA PHE A 24 -6.81 7.57 0.62
C PHE A 24 -6.39 9.03 0.38
N LEU A 25 -6.13 9.79 1.46
CA LEU A 25 -5.62 11.16 1.35
C LEU A 25 -4.25 11.19 0.66
N TRP A 26 -3.35 10.31 1.08
CA TRP A 26 -2.04 10.14 0.44
C TRP A 26 -2.17 9.87 -1.06
N PHE A 27 -3.08 8.97 -1.46
CA PHE A 27 -3.34 8.65 -2.86
C PHE A 27 -3.82 9.88 -3.64
N ILE A 28 -4.75 10.67 -3.08
CA ILE A 28 -5.20 11.94 -3.69
C ILE A 28 -4.01 12.89 -3.91
N CYS A 29 -3.16 13.08 -2.90
CA CYS A 29 -2.00 13.96 -3.01
C CYS A 29 -1.04 13.49 -4.12
N VAL A 30 -0.75 12.20 -4.19
CA VAL A 30 0.10 11.62 -5.25
C VAL A 30 -0.52 11.81 -6.63
N CYS A 31 -1.83 11.59 -6.78
CA CYS A 31 -2.52 11.80 -8.05
C CYS A 31 -2.44 13.27 -8.51
N ILE A 32 -2.64 14.23 -7.60
CA ILE A 32 -2.52 15.66 -7.92
C ILE A 32 -1.10 15.99 -8.37
N SER A 33 -0.07 15.57 -7.62
CA SER A 33 1.34 15.80 -8.00
C SER A 33 1.69 15.15 -9.34
N PHE A 34 1.17 13.95 -9.62
CA PHE A 34 1.39 13.28 -10.90
C PHE A 34 0.72 14.05 -12.06
N ILE A 35 -0.51 14.54 -11.88
CA ILE A 35 -1.18 15.40 -12.87
C ILE A 35 -0.38 16.68 -13.10
N CYS A 36 0.10 17.34 -12.04
CA CYS A 36 0.96 18.52 -12.16
C CYS A 36 2.24 18.19 -12.97
N MET A 37 2.86 17.04 -12.72
CA MET A 37 4.04 16.59 -13.45
C MET A 37 3.75 16.31 -14.93
N LEU A 38 2.62 15.68 -15.25
CA LEU A 38 2.18 15.48 -16.63
C LEU A 38 1.93 16.80 -17.36
N VAL A 39 1.31 17.77 -16.68
CA VAL A 39 1.08 19.11 -17.23
C VAL A 39 2.40 19.83 -17.54
N LEU A 40 3.41 19.68 -16.67
CA LEU A 40 4.75 20.21 -16.90
C LEU A 40 5.47 19.50 -18.06
N LEU A 41 5.32 18.19 -18.21
CA LEU A 41 5.98 17.39 -19.25
C LEU A 41 5.34 17.52 -20.64
N SER A 42 4.02 17.66 -20.72
CA SER A 42 3.25 17.69 -21.98
C SER A 42 3.56 18.91 -22.86
N GLY A 43 4.33 19.89 -22.38
CA GLY A 43 4.63 21.10 -23.13
C GLY A 43 3.42 21.99 -23.38
N LEU A 44 2.26 21.68 -22.79
CA LEU A 44 1.03 22.49 -22.87
C LEU A 44 1.23 23.91 -22.31
N LEU A 45 2.19 24.09 -21.39
CA LEU A 45 2.62 25.40 -20.89
C LEU A 45 3.74 26.07 -21.70
N LYS A 46 4.37 25.35 -22.63
CA LYS A 46 5.59 25.78 -23.35
C LYS A 46 5.36 26.99 -24.25
N HIS A 47 4.11 27.20 -24.70
CA HIS A 47 3.75 28.34 -25.53
C HIS A 47 3.19 29.54 -24.73
N ARG A 48 2.77 29.38 -23.46
CA ARG A 48 2.09 30.46 -22.73
C ARG A 48 2.68 30.90 -21.40
N LEU A 49 3.46 30.11 -20.62
CA LEU A 49 3.60 30.49 -19.20
C LEU A 49 4.86 30.14 -18.38
N VAL A 50 5.95 29.54 -18.87
CA VAL A 50 7.09 29.22 -17.95
C VAL A 50 8.45 29.29 -18.65
N THR A 51 9.38 30.12 -18.15
CA THR A 51 10.79 30.15 -18.56
C THR A 51 11.47 28.82 -18.17
N LYS A 52 12.49 28.37 -18.91
CA LYS A 52 13.17 27.08 -18.63
C LYS A 52 13.57 26.91 -17.16
N SER A 53 14.09 27.97 -16.52
CA SER A 53 14.47 27.97 -15.11
C SER A 53 13.30 27.71 -14.15
N GLN A 54 12.13 28.29 -14.42
CA GLN A 54 10.94 28.07 -13.59
C GLN A 54 10.37 26.66 -13.79
N HIS A 55 10.47 26.11 -15.00
CA HIS A 55 10.03 24.73 -15.28
C HIS A 55 10.87 23.72 -14.50
N ASP A 56 12.19 23.87 -14.55
CA ASP A 56 13.13 23.01 -13.81
C ASP A 56 12.88 23.08 -12.30
N LEU A 57 12.63 24.28 -11.76
CA LEU A 57 12.29 24.48 -10.35
C LEU A 57 10.97 23.79 -9.96
N TRP A 58 9.90 23.99 -10.73
CA TRP A 58 8.61 23.35 -10.45
C TRP A 58 8.68 21.84 -10.58
N PHE A 59 9.42 21.33 -11.55
CA PHE A 59 9.66 19.90 -11.72
C PHE A 59 10.34 19.31 -10.49
N GLU A 60 11.38 19.98 -10.00
CA GLU A 60 12.09 19.55 -8.81
C GLU A 60 11.20 19.56 -7.57
N VAL A 61 10.47 20.64 -7.32
CA VAL A 61 9.56 20.74 -6.17
C VAL A 61 8.52 19.61 -6.20
N ASN A 62 7.96 19.29 -7.38
CA ASN A 62 7.01 18.19 -7.52
C ASN A 62 7.65 16.83 -7.19
N VAL A 63 8.86 16.56 -7.69
CA VAL A 63 9.59 15.32 -7.39
C VAL A 63 9.90 15.21 -5.90
N GLN A 64 10.30 16.31 -5.24
CA GLN A 64 10.57 16.34 -3.82
C GLN A 64 9.29 16.09 -2.99
N ILE A 65 8.16 16.70 -3.34
CA ILE A 65 6.86 16.47 -2.69
C ILE A 65 6.46 15.00 -2.81
N ILE A 66 6.57 14.42 -4.00
CA ILE A 66 6.27 13.01 -4.23
C ILE A 66 7.17 12.12 -3.35
N ASN A 67 8.48 12.38 -3.35
CA ASN A 67 9.43 11.64 -2.51
C ASN A 67 9.09 11.74 -1.01
N LEU A 68 8.70 12.92 -0.53
CA LEU A 68 8.28 13.13 0.85
C LEU A 68 7.01 12.32 1.17
N LEU A 69 6.00 12.35 0.28
CA LEU A 69 4.77 11.59 0.45
C LEU A 69 5.03 10.08 0.54
N PHE A 70 5.85 9.53 -0.36
CA PHE A 70 6.22 8.11 -0.32
C PHE A 70 7.01 7.75 0.95
N THR A 71 7.88 8.65 1.41
CA THR A 71 8.65 8.45 2.65
C THR A 71 7.75 8.44 3.87
N ILE A 72 6.79 9.35 3.98
CA ILE A 72 5.81 9.37 5.08
C ILE A 72 5.00 8.08 5.07
N LEU A 73 4.55 7.61 3.90
CA LEU A 73 3.85 6.33 3.79
C LEU A 73 4.71 5.16 4.27
N CYS A 74 5.98 5.12 3.87
CA CYS A 74 6.92 4.08 4.31
C CYS A 74 7.17 4.14 5.82
N LEU A 75 7.44 5.32 6.40
CA LEU A 75 7.61 5.50 7.84
C LEU A 75 6.38 5.02 8.63
N TYR A 76 5.19 5.30 8.12
CA TYR A 76 3.95 4.89 8.77
C TYR A 76 3.70 3.37 8.68
N GLN A 77 3.99 2.77 7.54
CA GLN A 77 3.71 1.34 7.30
C GLN A 77 4.83 0.42 7.84
N HIS A 78 6.07 0.91 7.94
CA HIS A 78 7.24 0.14 8.33
C HIS A 78 7.11 -0.57 9.70
N PRO A 79 6.64 0.08 10.79
CA PRO A 79 6.44 -0.59 12.08
C PRO A 79 5.51 -1.80 12.01
N ARG A 80 4.46 -1.70 11.17
CA ARG A 80 3.51 -2.79 10.96
C ARG A 80 4.17 -3.98 10.26
N TRP A 81 5.01 -3.73 9.25
CA TRP A 81 5.76 -4.79 8.58
C TRP A 81 6.81 -5.42 9.50
N CYS A 82 7.47 -4.64 10.35
CA CYS A 82 8.36 -5.16 11.39
C CYS A 82 7.62 -6.06 12.38
N GLN A 83 6.42 -5.68 12.80
CA GLN A 83 5.57 -6.53 13.64
C GLN A 83 5.22 -7.84 12.93
N HIS A 84 4.82 -7.78 11.65
CA HIS A 84 4.52 -8.99 10.87
C HIS A 84 5.77 -9.88 10.72
N LEU A 85 6.94 -9.29 10.51
CA LEU A 85 8.21 -10.00 10.45
C LEU A 85 8.53 -10.69 11.79
N PHE A 86 8.36 -9.99 12.91
CA PHE A 86 8.54 -10.57 14.24
C PHE A 86 7.62 -11.78 14.47
N LEU A 87 6.35 -11.66 14.10
CA LEU A 87 5.38 -12.76 14.18
C LEU A 87 5.77 -13.93 13.25
N LEU A 88 6.32 -13.65 12.07
CA LEU A 88 6.85 -14.67 11.14
C LEU A 88 8.11 -15.37 11.66
N CYS A 89 8.98 -14.64 12.35
CA CYS A 89 10.17 -15.20 13.00
C CYS A 89 9.77 -16.12 14.15
N ARG A 90 8.82 -15.69 14.99
CA ARG A 90 8.34 -16.44 16.16
C ARG A 90 7.50 -17.67 15.77
N TRP A 91 6.65 -17.54 14.75
CA TRP A 91 5.84 -18.61 14.14
C TRP A 91 5.10 -19.52 15.14
N ARG A 92 4.36 -18.93 16.09
CA ARG A 92 3.43 -19.69 16.94
C ARG A 92 2.10 -19.96 16.21
N PRO A 93 1.35 -21.02 16.55
CA PRO A 93 0.08 -21.35 15.87
C PRO A 93 -0.94 -20.19 15.90
N GLU A 94 -1.03 -19.47 17.01
CA GLU A 94 -1.86 -18.26 17.12
C GLU A 94 -1.44 -17.15 16.14
N ASP A 95 -0.13 -16.93 16.00
CA ASP A 95 0.42 -15.92 15.10
C ASP A 95 0.21 -16.31 13.64
N ALA A 96 0.46 -17.58 13.30
CA ALA A 96 0.20 -18.12 11.98
C ALA A 96 -1.28 -17.93 11.60
N SER A 97 -2.21 -18.22 12.51
CA SER A 97 -3.64 -17.98 12.27
C SER A 97 -3.98 -16.50 12.02
N LYS A 98 -3.35 -15.58 12.77
CA LYS A 98 -3.53 -14.12 12.59
C LYS A 98 -2.98 -13.68 11.24
N LEU A 99 -1.79 -14.14 10.83
CA LEU A 99 -1.19 -13.79 9.55
C LEU A 99 -1.94 -14.39 8.37
N ARG A 100 -2.43 -15.64 8.47
CA ARG A 100 -3.27 -16.26 7.44
C ARG A 100 -4.48 -15.40 7.11
N ARG A 101 -5.13 -14.77 8.10
CA ARG A 101 -6.26 -13.84 7.85
C ARG A 101 -5.88 -12.60 7.04
N PHE A 102 -4.60 -12.19 7.06
CA PHE A 102 -4.13 -11.03 6.32
C PHE A 102 -3.58 -11.38 4.93
N TYR A 103 -3.00 -12.56 4.76
CA TYR A 103 -2.28 -12.96 3.55
C TYR A 103 -2.98 -14.05 2.74
N CYS A 104 -3.82 -14.89 3.35
CA CYS A 104 -4.53 -16.00 2.69
C CYS A 104 -6.03 -15.66 2.52
N LYS A 105 -6.59 -16.03 1.36
CA LYS A 105 -8.02 -15.84 1.06
C LYS A 105 -8.93 -16.81 1.83
N ILE A 106 -8.43 -18.01 2.12
CA ILE A 106 -9.12 -19.07 2.87
C ILE A 106 -8.16 -19.52 3.98
N GLY A 107 -8.60 -19.48 5.24
CA GLY A 107 -7.75 -19.68 6.43
C GLY A 107 -7.24 -21.11 6.66
N LYS A 108 -7.17 -21.95 5.61
CA LYS A 108 -6.62 -23.30 5.68
C LYS A 108 -5.10 -23.26 5.53
N GLU A 109 -4.43 -24.21 6.18
CA GLU A 109 -2.97 -24.32 6.13
C GLU A 109 -2.52 -24.69 4.72
N LYS A 110 -1.59 -23.92 4.16
CA LYS A 110 -1.01 -24.22 2.85
C LYS A 110 0.44 -24.67 2.97
N PRO A 111 0.91 -25.57 2.09
CA PRO A 111 2.31 -25.95 2.08
C PRO A 111 3.20 -24.71 1.88
N HIS A 112 4.27 -24.59 2.66
CA HIS A 112 5.24 -23.49 2.59
C HIS A 112 4.66 -22.07 2.76
N GLU A 113 3.49 -21.92 3.38
CA GLU A 113 2.84 -20.61 3.58
C GLU A 113 3.72 -19.58 4.31
N ARG A 114 4.57 -20.05 5.25
CA ARG A 114 5.52 -19.21 5.97
C ARG A 114 6.50 -18.55 5.01
N ALA A 115 7.07 -19.33 4.09
CA ALA A 115 8.03 -18.83 3.11
C ALA A 115 7.37 -17.80 2.19
N HIS A 116 6.15 -18.06 1.74
CA HIS A 116 5.39 -17.13 0.91
C HIS A 116 5.09 -15.79 1.63
N MET A 117 4.71 -15.83 2.92
CA MET A 117 4.48 -14.63 3.72
C MET A 117 5.80 -13.87 4.00
N VAL A 118 6.88 -14.59 4.30
CA VAL A 118 8.22 -14.01 4.48
C VAL A 118 8.67 -13.28 3.21
N THR A 119 8.51 -13.87 2.03
CA THR A 119 8.86 -13.23 0.75
C THR A 119 8.14 -11.89 0.58
N ILE A 120 6.83 -11.85 0.83
CA ILE A 120 6.04 -10.61 0.71
C ILE A 120 6.56 -9.56 1.70
N VAL A 121 6.80 -9.95 2.96
CA VAL A 121 7.27 -9.01 3.99
C VAL A 121 8.67 -8.49 3.67
N ILE A 122 9.59 -9.34 3.19
CA ILE A 122 10.93 -8.91 2.77
C ILE A 122 10.85 -7.91 1.61
N LEU A 123 10.02 -8.18 0.60
CA LEU A 123 9.82 -7.23 -0.52
C LEU A 123 9.36 -5.86 -0.01
N PHE A 124 8.41 -5.82 0.93
CA PHE A 124 7.98 -4.56 1.53
C PHE A 124 9.07 -3.86 2.35
N GLN A 125 9.95 -4.63 3.03
CA GLN A 125 11.10 -4.05 3.74
C GLN A 125 12.11 -3.44 2.76
N VAL A 126 12.43 -4.15 1.68
CA VAL A 126 13.31 -3.63 0.62
C VAL A 126 12.75 -2.33 0.05
N THR A 127 11.46 -2.25 -0.22
CA THR A 127 10.80 -1.00 -0.66
C THR A 127 11.01 0.14 0.34
N CYS A 128 10.83 -0.12 1.64
CA CYS A 128 11.01 0.91 2.68
C CYS A 128 12.46 1.39 2.77
N PHE A 129 13.43 0.47 2.76
CA PHE A 129 14.85 0.82 2.81
C PHE A 129 15.31 1.58 1.57
N SER A 130 14.90 1.14 0.38
CA SER A 130 15.18 1.88 -0.86
C SER A 130 14.58 3.29 -0.81
N GLN A 131 13.37 3.45 -0.28
CA GLN A 131 12.76 4.78 -0.12
C GLN A 131 13.54 5.66 0.87
N TYR A 132 14.07 5.09 1.96
CA TYR A 132 14.93 5.85 2.88
C TYR A 132 16.23 6.29 2.22
N ILE A 133 16.82 5.45 1.36
CA ILE A 133 17.98 5.83 0.55
C ILE A 133 17.62 6.97 -0.40
N VAL A 134 16.52 6.87 -1.15
CA VAL A 134 16.07 7.94 -2.06
C VAL A 134 15.86 9.24 -1.28
N CYS A 135 15.19 9.18 -0.14
CA CYS A 135 14.96 10.35 0.69
C CYS A 135 16.26 10.94 1.24
N GLY A 136 17.17 10.11 1.74
CA GLY A 136 18.48 10.52 2.24
C GLY A 136 19.32 11.18 1.15
N LEU A 137 19.28 10.68 -0.09
CA LEU A 137 19.98 11.28 -1.22
C LEU A 137 19.37 12.63 -1.64
N HIS A 138 18.04 12.78 -1.57
CA HIS A 138 17.38 14.04 -1.89
C HIS A 138 17.65 15.13 -0.85
N TRP A 139 17.75 14.76 0.43
CA TRP A 139 18.05 15.70 1.53
C TRP A 139 19.55 16.00 1.64
N GLY A 140 20.39 14.98 1.48
CA GLY A 140 21.82 15.04 1.79
C GLY A 140 22.68 15.67 0.69
N TYR A 141 22.19 15.74 -0.55
CA TYR A 141 22.94 16.28 -1.67
C TYR A 141 22.29 17.53 -2.25
N SER A 142 23.14 18.52 -2.57
CA SER A 142 22.77 19.64 -3.41
C SER A 142 22.39 19.15 -4.82
N ILE A 143 21.57 19.90 -5.55
CA ILE A 143 21.18 19.57 -6.93
C ILE A 143 22.39 19.28 -7.82
N SER A 144 23.47 20.05 -7.63
CA SER A 144 24.67 20.00 -8.44
C SER A 144 25.50 18.73 -8.24
N GLU A 145 25.38 18.10 -7.06
CA GLU A 145 26.18 16.95 -6.65
C GLU A 145 25.34 15.67 -6.52
N ARG A 146 24.07 15.75 -6.90
CA ARG A 146 23.11 14.67 -6.66
C ARG A 146 23.48 13.44 -7.52
N PRO A 147 23.71 12.27 -6.90
CA PRO A 147 24.08 11.07 -7.65
C PRO A 147 22.83 10.47 -8.33
N PHE A 148 22.55 10.91 -9.56
CA PHE A 148 21.39 10.46 -10.33
C PHE A 148 21.35 8.95 -10.53
N GLU A 149 22.51 8.31 -10.67
CA GLU A 149 22.63 6.85 -10.81
C GLU A 149 22.08 6.12 -9.57
N ALA A 150 22.49 6.54 -8.38
CA ALA A 150 22.06 5.92 -7.12
C ALA A 150 20.55 6.13 -6.88
N ILE A 151 20.04 7.32 -7.21
CA ILE A 151 18.59 7.60 -7.14
C ILE A 151 17.83 6.71 -8.11
N GLY A 152 18.30 6.60 -9.36
CA GLY A 152 17.68 5.78 -10.40
C GLY A 152 17.63 4.30 -10.00
N ILE A 153 18.75 3.73 -9.55
CA ILE A 153 18.82 2.34 -9.09
C ILE A 153 17.88 2.10 -7.91
N SER A 154 17.87 2.99 -6.91
CA SER A 154 17.00 2.82 -5.75
C SER A 154 15.51 2.92 -6.10
N LEU A 155 15.15 3.80 -7.04
CA LEU A 155 13.78 3.90 -7.57
C LEU A 155 13.39 2.63 -8.32
N LEU A 156 14.27 2.08 -9.15
CA LEU A 156 14.03 0.82 -9.86
C LEU A 156 13.78 -0.33 -8.88
N ILE A 157 14.62 -0.47 -7.85
CA ILE A 157 14.44 -1.48 -6.79
C ILE A 157 13.10 -1.30 -6.09
N THR A 158 12.75 -0.07 -5.72
CA THR A 158 11.47 0.27 -5.08
C THR A 158 10.29 -0.18 -5.93
N ILE A 159 10.26 0.20 -7.21
CA ILE A 159 9.17 -0.10 -8.14
C ILE A 159 9.08 -1.61 -8.40
N SER A 160 10.19 -2.25 -8.75
CA SER A 160 10.24 -3.69 -8.98
C SER A 160 9.76 -4.48 -7.77
N SER A 161 10.21 -4.12 -6.57
CA SER A 161 9.82 -4.81 -5.34
C SER A 161 8.31 -4.70 -5.08
N VAL A 162 7.72 -3.51 -5.23
CA VAL A 162 6.27 -3.32 -5.03
C VAL A 162 5.46 -4.10 -6.07
N ILE A 163 5.87 -4.07 -7.34
CA ILE A 163 5.18 -4.81 -8.41
C ILE A 163 5.24 -6.31 -8.12
N ILE A 164 6.42 -6.85 -7.80
CA ILE A 164 6.57 -8.27 -7.47
C ILE A 164 5.71 -8.62 -6.24
N ALA A 165 5.72 -7.80 -5.19
CA ALA A 165 4.92 -8.06 -3.99
C ALA A 165 3.41 -8.08 -4.30
N VAL A 166 2.92 -7.15 -5.12
CA VAL A 166 1.51 -7.08 -5.53
C VAL A 166 1.13 -8.28 -6.40
N LEU A 167 1.94 -8.61 -7.41
CA LEU A 167 1.71 -9.77 -8.27
C LEU A 167 1.74 -11.06 -7.45
N TYR A 168 2.71 -11.22 -6.58
CA TYR A 168 2.84 -12.38 -5.70
C TYR A 168 1.66 -12.49 -4.73
N LYS A 169 1.19 -11.37 -4.18
CA LYS A 169 0.00 -11.35 -3.32
C LYS A 169 -1.27 -11.69 -4.09
N THR A 170 -1.35 -11.42 -5.39
CA THR A 170 -2.58 -11.54 -6.20
C THR A 170 -2.66 -12.89 -6.93
N PHE A 171 -1.55 -13.37 -7.48
CA PHE A 171 -1.46 -14.61 -8.27
C PHE A 171 -0.71 -15.72 -7.56
N GLY A 172 -0.12 -15.43 -6.40
CA GLY A 172 0.68 -16.39 -5.67
C GLY A 172 -0.12 -17.55 -5.08
N PRO A 173 0.60 -18.58 -4.60
CA PRO A 173 0.00 -19.78 -4.03
C PRO A 173 -0.90 -19.49 -2.82
N LEU A 174 -0.71 -18.35 -2.15
CA LEU A 174 -1.56 -17.90 -1.04
C LEU A 174 -3.01 -17.55 -1.47
N GLN A 175 -3.24 -17.20 -2.73
CA GLN A 175 -4.58 -16.88 -3.27
C GLN A 175 -5.29 -18.05 -3.94
N LYS A 176 -4.55 -19.08 -4.40
CA LYS A 176 -5.14 -20.24 -5.08
C LYS A 176 -6.09 -21.00 -4.16
N GLU A 177 -7.29 -21.29 -4.62
CA GLU A 177 -8.23 -22.16 -3.92
C GLU A 177 -7.79 -23.61 -4.18
N ASP A 178 -7.77 -24.47 -3.16
CA ASP A 178 -7.35 -25.86 -3.35
C ASP A 178 -8.37 -26.57 -4.27
N PRO A 179 -7.97 -27.06 -5.45
CA PRO A 179 -8.90 -27.73 -6.36
C PRO A 179 -9.42 -29.07 -5.80
N ASN A 180 -8.80 -29.59 -4.75
CA ASN A 180 -9.23 -30.81 -4.06
C ASN A 180 -10.20 -30.54 -2.90
N SER A 181 -10.66 -29.31 -2.69
CA SER A 181 -11.68 -28.99 -1.68
C SER A 181 -13.11 -29.21 -2.18
N GLY A 182 -13.30 -30.25 -3.00
CA GLY A 182 -14.58 -30.64 -3.57
C GLY A 182 -14.74 -32.15 -3.61
N VAL A 183 -14.67 -32.82 -2.45
CA VAL A 183 -15.38 -34.08 -2.13
C VAL A 183 -15.63 -34.12 -0.61
N ASP A 184 -16.91 -33.90 -0.26
CA ASP A 184 -17.76 -34.42 0.83
C ASP A 184 -17.35 -34.33 2.32
N VAL A 185 -18.10 -33.52 3.09
CA VAL A 185 -18.90 -34.03 4.23
C VAL A 185 -20.23 -33.25 4.26
N GLU A 186 -21.29 -33.92 3.83
CA GLU A 186 -22.67 -33.53 4.11
C GLU A 186 -23.13 -34.16 5.45
N ALA A 187 -23.80 -33.33 6.27
CA ALA A 187 -24.69 -33.62 7.43
C ALA A 187 -24.11 -34.00 8.82
N PRO A 188 -24.84 -33.79 9.96
CA PRO A 188 -26.21 -33.27 10.13
C PRO A 188 -26.42 -32.14 11.19
N GLY A 189 -27.53 -31.41 11.05
CA GLY A 189 -28.41 -30.92 12.14
C GLY A 189 -27.86 -29.99 13.25
N CYS A 190 -28.17 -28.70 13.15
CA CYS A 190 -28.64 -27.91 14.31
C CYS A 190 -29.67 -26.89 13.82
N GLU A 191 -30.92 -27.30 13.93
CA GLU A 191 -32.13 -26.51 13.72
C GLU A 191 -32.27 -25.47 14.85
N GLY A 192 -32.71 -24.25 14.52
CA GLY A 192 -33.01 -23.22 15.52
C GLY A 192 -33.23 -21.81 14.97
N ASN A 193 -34.41 -21.58 14.36
CA ASN A 193 -35.26 -20.37 14.41
C ASN A 193 -34.57 -18.98 14.38
N LEU A 194 -34.85 -18.00 13.50
CA LEU A 194 -36.13 -17.52 12.92
C LEU A 194 -35.81 -16.31 11.98
N PRO A 195 -36.80 -15.68 11.32
CA PRO A 195 -37.42 -16.02 10.04
C PRO A 195 -36.81 -15.27 8.83
N ARG A 196 -36.95 -15.89 7.66
CA ARG A 196 -36.74 -15.29 6.34
C ARG A 196 -38.10 -14.75 5.86
N THR A 197 -38.18 -13.48 5.48
CA THR A 197 -39.27 -12.95 4.63
C THR A 197 -38.69 -12.06 3.51
N PRO A 198 -39.40 -11.95 2.37
CA PRO A 198 -38.77 -12.08 1.05
C PRO A 198 -38.71 -10.76 0.26
N ILE A 199 -37.80 -10.76 -0.72
CA ILE A 199 -37.92 -10.24 -2.10
C ILE A 199 -38.88 -9.04 -2.31
N PHE A 200 -38.35 -7.92 -2.80
CA PHE A 200 -38.74 -7.41 -4.14
C PHE A 200 -37.74 -6.38 -4.70
N LYS A 201 -37.45 -6.56 -5.99
CA LYS A 201 -36.86 -5.58 -6.91
C LYS A 201 -37.92 -4.54 -7.28
N ALA A 202 -37.58 -3.25 -7.20
CA ALA A 202 -37.89 -2.20 -8.18
C ALA A 202 -37.24 -0.90 -7.69
#